data_AF-C8WRX6-F1
#
_entry.id   AF-C8WRX6-F1
#
_cell.length_a   1.000
_cell.length_b   1.000
_cell.length_c   1.000
_cell.angle_alpha   90.00
_cell.angle_beta   90.00
_cell.angle_gamma   90.00
#
_symmetry.space_group_name_H-M   'P 1'
#
loop_
_entity.id
_entity.type
_entity.pdbx_description
1 polymer ?
#
loop_
_entity_poly.entity_id
_entity_poly.type
_entity_poly.pdbx_seq_one_letter_code
_entity_poly.pdbx_strand_id
1 'polypeptide(L)'
;MRARSLWALAAGAMVSVGCGTTTPQPSKPLAPLATWNAAHHLVEWTVVAGDGGENGGMNFDGYANGEMTLVVPVGWRVEVHFRNASFTPHSAMVVPEGDRDRGSFDSSLLAFPGAETSNPSEGSPKGAAENVEFTASRAGNYSLVCAVPGHALAGMWDKLVVSSQAKQPSLLVNRSS
;
A
#
# COMPACT_ATOMS: atom_id res chain seq x y z
N MET A 1 59.44 23.20 -55.57
CA MET A 1 59.88 23.94 -54.36
C MET A 1 58.94 23.62 -53.21
N ARG A 2 59.54 23.35 -52.04
CA ARG A 2 58.99 23.28 -50.68
C ARG A 2 58.10 22.07 -50.29
N ALA A 3 58.81 21.16 -49.62
CA ALA A 3 58.36 20.08 -48.76
C ALA A 3 57.46 20.53 -47.59
N ARG A 4 56.72 19.57 -47.01
CA ARG A 4 56.93 19.10 -45.62
C ARG A 4 56.04 17.91 -45.24
N SER A 5 56.64 17.03 -44.47
CA SER A 5 56.19 15.70 -44.07
C SER A 5 55.44 15.68 -42.72
N LEU A 6 54.57 14.67 -42.57
CA LEU A 6 54.09 13.97 -41.35
C LEU A 6 53.27 14.86 -40.37
N TRP A 7 52.21 14.38 -39.71
CA TRP A 7 52.11 13.57 -38.49
C TRP A 7 50.70 12.91 -38.46
N ALA A 8 50.58 11.58 -38.31
CA ALA A 8 50.28 10.85 -37.07
C ALA A 8 48.89 11.13 -36.43
N LEU A 9 48.01 10.12 -36.43
CA LEU A 9 47.42 9.45 -35.25
C LEU A 9 46.11 8.75 -35.61
N ALA A 10 46.11 7.44 -35.41
CA ALA A 10 44.93 6.60 -35.39
C ALA A 10 44.10 6.87 -34.14
N ALA A 11 42.77 6.92 -34.29
CA ALA A 11 41.83 6.64 -33.21
C ALA A 11 40.55 6.08 -33.85
N GLY A 12 40.41 4.75 -33.83
CA GLY A 12 39.17 4.08 -34.18
C GLY A 12 38.14 4.33 -33.08
N ALA A 13 37.07 5.06 -33.40
CA ALA A 13 35.93 5.20 -32.51
C ALA A 13 35.00 4.00 -32.68
N MET A 14 35.11 3.03 -31.77
CA MET A 14 34.07 2.02 -31.56
C MET A 14 32.90 2.68 -30.83
N VAL A 15 31.76 2.84 -31.52
CA VAL A 15 30.51 3.28 -30.89
C VAL A 15 29.74 2.02 -30.49
N SER A 16 29.94 1.57 -29.25
CA SER A 16 29.11 0.53 -28.64
C SER A 16 27.76 1.15 -28.32
N VAL A 17 26.71 0.74 -29.04
CA VAL A 17 25.32 1.01 -28.68
C VAL A 17 25.02 0.21 -27.41
N GLY A 18 25.16 0.86 -26.26
CA GLY A 18 24.71 0.32 -24.98
C GLY A 18 23.18 0.34 -24.94
N CYS A 19 22.56 -0.82 -25.09
CA CYS A 19 21.15 -1.02 -24.77
C CYS A 19 21.01 -0.92 -23.25
N GLY A 20 20.70 0.28 -22.75
CA GLY A 20 20.35 0.49 -21.35
C GLY A 20 19.03 -0.19 -21.06
N THR A 21 19.09 -1.44 -20.57
CA THR A 21 17.95 -2.04 -19.90
C THR A 21 17.81 -1.31 -18.56
N THR A 22 16.84 -0.41 -18.47
CA THR A 22 16.38 0.09 -17.18
C THR A 22 15.75 -1.11 -16.48
N THR A 23 16.50 -1.76 -15.60
CA THR A 23 15.94 -2.74 -14.67
C THR A 23 14.83 -2.02 -13.89
N PRO A 24 13.61 -2.56 -13.81
CA PRO A 24 12.61 -2.04 -12.89
C PRO A 24 13.23 -2.05 -11.50
N GLN A 25 13.42 -0.85 -10.95
CA GLN A 25 13.92 -0.70 -9.60
C GLN A 25 12.79 -1.23 -8.70
N PRO A 26 13.01 -2.26 -7.86
CA PRO A 26 11.99 -2.67 -6.92
C PRO A 26 11.67 -1.46 -6.04
N SER A 27 10.44 -0.94 -6.09
CA SER A 27 9.95 0.00 -5.09
C SER A 27 10.02 -0.71 -3.74
N LYS A 28 11.05 -0.30 -3.00
CA LYS A 28 11.51 -0.88 -1.74
C LYS A 28 10.33 -1.02 -0.77
N PRO A 29 10.03 -2.19 -0.21
CA PRO A 29 9.26 -2.25 1.04
C PRO A 29 10.11 -1.57 2.11
N LEU A 30 9.73 -0.33 2.49
CA LEU A 30 10.35 0.42 3.58
C LEU A 30 9.69 -0.06 4.89
N ALA A 31 10.50 -0.54 5.83
CA ALA A 31 10.06 -1.05 7.15
C ALA A 31 9.07 -2.25 7.05
N PRO A 32 8.92 -3.06 8.11
CA PRO A 32 7.87 -4.08 8.11
C PRO A 32 6.49 -3.39 8.03
N LEU A 33 5.71 -3.75 7.01
CA LEU A 33 4.33 -3.24 6.84
C LEU A 33 3.39 -3.74 7.95
N ALA A 34 3.75 -4.82 8.63
CA ALA A 34 3.08 -5.27 9.84
C ALA A 34 4.07 -5.79 10.87
N THR A 35 3.87 -5.40 12.12
CA THR A 35 4.56 -5.93 13.31
C THR A 35 3.53 -6.39 14.33
N TRP A 36 3.90 -7.28 15.25
CA TRP A 36 2.95 -7.73 16.27
C TRP A 36 3.61 -8.10 17.60
N ASN A 37 2.83 -7.95 18.66
CA ASN A 37 3.15 -8.38 20.01
C ASN A 37 2.15 -9.45 20.46
N ALA A 38 2.59 -10.71 20.44
CA ALA A 38 1.73 -11.84 20.77
C ALA A 38 1.31 -11.88 22.24
N ALA A 39 2.15 -11.40 23.17
CA ALA A 39 1.79 -11.36 24.59
C ALA A 39 0.68 -10.34 24.88
N HIS A 40 0.54 -9.32 24.03
CA HIS A 40 -0.46 -8.27 24.16
C HIS A 40 -1.61 -8.38 23.15
N HIS A 41 -1.64 -9.44 22.32
CA HIS A 41 -2.60 -9.61 21.23
C HIS A 41 -2.76 -8.35 20.35
N LEU A 42 -1.63 -7.73 20.00
CA LEU A 42 -1.58 -6.50 19.21
C LEU A 42 -0.90 -6.75 17.87
N VAL A 43 -1.50 -6.28 16.78
CA VAL A 43 -0.85 -6.10 15.48
C VAL A 43 -0.85 -4.61 15.12
N GLU A 44 0.31 -4.12 14.73
CA GLU A 44 0.52 -2.79 14.18
C GLU A 44 0.64 -2.93 12.66
N TRP A 45 -0.18 -2.20 11.92
CA TRP A 45 -0.27 -2.25 10.47
C TRP A 45 0.04 -0.86 9.90
N THR A 46 1.16 -0.75 9.19
CA THR A 46 1.49 0.48 8.45
C THR A 46 0.63 0.56 7.19
N VAL A 47 0.00 1.71 6.98
CA VAL A 47 -0.84 1.99 5.79
C VAL A 47 -0.48 3.37 5.25
N VAL A 48 0.38 3.40 4.23
CA VAL A 48 0.76 4.64 3.54
C VAL A 48 -0.04 4.79 2.26
N ALA A 49 -1.01 5.70 2.26
CA ALA A 49 -1.85 5.96 1.10
C ALA A 49 -1.11 6.72 0.00
N GLY A 50 -1.26 6.24 -1.23
CA GLY A 50 -0.66 6.81 -2.43
C GLY A 50 0.86 6.89 -2.34
N ASP A 51 1.50 5.82 -1.85
CA ASP A 51 2.95 5.69 -1.88
C ASP A 51 3.40 5.36 -3.31
N GLY A 52 4.41 6.07 -3.81
CA GLY A 52 4.86 5.90 -5.19
C GLY A 52 3.82 6.25 -6.26
N GLY A 53 3.82 5.50 -7.37
CA GLY A 53 2.98 5.72 -8.56
C GLY A 53 2.14 4.51 -8.96
N GLU A 54 2.23 3.43 -8.19
CA GLU A 54 1.53 2.17 -8.37
C GLU A 54 0.01 2.39 -8.37
N ASN A 55 -0.69 1.70 -9.26
CA ASN A 55 -2.12 1.91 -9.52
C ASN A 55 -2.51 3.39 -9.75
N GLY A 56 -1.62 4.19 -10.37
CA GLY A 56 -1.87 5.62 -10.58
C GLY A 56 -1.93 6.45 -9.29
N GLY A 57 -1.34 5.95 -8.20
CA GLY A 57 -1.42 6.55 -6.86
C GLY A 57 -2.61 6.05 -6.02
N MET A 58 -3.43 5.14 -6.55
CA MET A 58 -4.59 4.57 -5.86
C MET A 58 -4.20 3.28 -5.11
N ASN A 59 -3.30 3.41 -4.14
CA ASN A 59 -2.70 2.28 -3.45
C ASN A 59 -2.53 2.53 -1.94
N PHE A 60 -2.30 1.47 -1.18
CA PHE A 60 -1.68 1.51 0.14
C PHE A 60 -0.33 0.81 0.06
N ASP A 61 0.75 1.51 0.44
CA ASP A 61 2.12 0.97 0.48
C ASP A 61 2.61 0.40 -0.88
N GLY A 62 2.06 0.94 -1.97
CA GLY A 62 2.30 0.46 -3.34
C GLY A 62 1.46 -0.77 -3.75
N TYR A 63 0.57 -1.26 -2.90
CA TYR A 63 -0.35 -2.38 -3.16
C TYR A 63 -1.76 -1.88 -3.45
N ALA A 64 -2.43 -2.59 -4.36
CA ALA A 64 -3.81 -2.29 -4.75
C ALA A 64 -4.55 -3.59 -5.09
N ASN A 65 -5.86 -3.52 -5.30
CA ASN A 65 -6.68 -4.63 -5.78
C ASN A 65 -6.56 -5.90 -4.92
N GLY A 66 -6.28 -5.76 -3.62
CA GLY A 66 -6.10 -6.88 -2.71
C GLY A 66 -4.82 -7.68 -2.92
N GLU A 67 -3.79 -7.07 -3.49
CA GLU A 67 -2.45 -7.63 -3.59
C GLU A 67 -1.81 -7.84 -2.21
N MET A 68 -2.25 -7.11 -1.17
CA MET A 68 -1.88 -7.39 0.21
C MET A 68 -3.05 -7.97 1.02
N THR A 69 -2.75 -8.92 1.90
CA THR A 69 -3.68 -9.49 2.88
C THR A 69 -3.06 -9.52 4.26
N LEU A 70 -3.62 -8.78 5.20
CA LEU A 70 -3.33 -8.95 6.62
C LEU A 70 -4.26 -10.02 7.20
N VAL A 71 -3.69 -11.06 7.81
CA VAL A 71 -4.43 -12.07 8.58
C VAL A 71 -4.23 -11.78 10.06
N VAL A 72 -5.33 -11.69 10.81
CA VAL A 72 -5.34 -11.36 12.24
C VAL A 72 -6.14 -12.41 13.01
N PRO A 73 -5.65 -12.95 14.14
CA PRO A 73 -6.46 -13.82 14.98
C PRO A 73 -7.67 -13.07 15.56
N VAL A 74 -8.82 -13.72 15.62
CA VAL A 74 -10.02 -13.14 16.24
C VAL A 74 -9.74 -12.70 17.68
N GLY A 75 -10.22 -11.52 18.05
CA GLY A 75 -10.05 -10.90 19.37
C GLY A 75 -8.76 -10.10 19.55
N TRP A 76 -7.88 -10.05 18.56
CA TRP A 76 -6.69 -9.20 18.61
C TRP A 76 -7.04 -7.74 18.32
N ARG A 77 -6.23 -6.85 18.87
CA ARG A 77 -6.26 -5.43 18.57
C ARG A 77 -5.42 -5.16 17.33
N VAL A 78 -5.97 -4.35 16.44
CA VAL A 78 -5.31 -3.85 15.24
C VAL A 78 -5.12 -2.35 15.42
N GLU A 79 -3.87 -1.89 15.34
CA GLU A 79 -3.53 -0.47 15.27
C GLU A 79 -3.00 -0.19 13.86
N VAL A 80 -3.77 0.56 13.08
CA VAL A 80 -3.38 1.01 11.74
C VAL A 80 -2.68 2.35 11.87
N HIS A 81 -1.43 2.42 11.44
CA HIS A 81 -0.67 3.65 11.31
C HIS A 81 -0.88 4.24 9.92
N PHE A 82 -1.91 5.07 9.78
CA PHE A 82 -2.27 5.68 8.52
C PHE A 82 -1.44 6.93 8.25
N ARG A 83 -0.98 7.09 7.01
CA ARG A 83 -0.41 8.34 6.50
C ARG A 83 -0.78 8.54 5.04
N ASN A 84 -1.19 9.75 4.66
CA ASN A 84 -1.30 10.11 3.25
C ASN A 84 0.04 10.65 2.69
N ALA A 85 0.64 9.99 1.71
CA ALA A 85 1.87 10.42 1.05
C ALA A 85 1.61 11.27 -0.22
N SER A 86 0.41 11.22 -0.78
CA SER A 86 0.04 11.81 -2.06
C SER A 86 -0.67 13.16 -1.90
N PHE A 87 -0.81 13.92 -2.99
CA PHE A 87 -1.62 15.16 -3.01
C PHE A 87 -3.12 14.89 -3.13
N THR A 88 -3.49 13.69 -3.60
CA THR A 88 -4.88 13.24 -3.61
C THR A 88 -5.30 12.94 -2.17
N PRO A 89 -6.46 13.42 -1.69
CA PRO A 89 -6.97 13.04 -0.38
C PRO A 89 -7.26 11.54 -0.32
N HIS A 90 -6.80 10.89 0.75
CA HIS A 90 -7.04 9.47 0.97
C HIS A 90 -7.45 9.20 2.40
N SER A 91 -8.14 8.09 2.62
CA SER A 91 -8.61 7.63 3.92
C SER A 91 -8.39 6.13 4.05
N ALA A 92 -8.73 5.59 5.21
CA ALA A 92 -8.82 4.16 5.42
C ALA A 92 -10.07 3.81 6.24
N MET A 93 -10.79 2.77 5.83
CA MET A 93 -11.97 2.26 6.50
C MET A 93 -12.03 0.75 6.33
N VAL A 94 -12.30 0.00 7.39
CA VAL A 94 -12.52 -1.45 7.29
C VAL A 94 -14.00 -1.72 7.06
N VAL A 95 -14.31 -2.43 5.98
CA VAL A 95 -15.67 -2.83 5.59
C VAL A 95 -15.76 -4.34 5.38
N PRO A 96 -16.95 -4.96 5.48
CA PRO A 96 -17.14 -6.34 5.00
C PRO A 96 -16.67 -6.50 3.55
N GLU A 97 -16.08 -7.65 3.20
CA GLU A 97 -15.54 -7.86 1.85
C GLU A 97 -16.59 -7.64 0.74
N GLY A 98 -17.85 -8.01 0.99
CA GLY A 98 -18.95 -7.81 0.04
C GLY A 98 -19.34 -6.35 -0.21
N ASP A 99 -18.87 -5.42 0.63
CA ASP A 99 -19.14 -3.99 0.52
C ASP A 99 -17.95 -3.20 -0.06
N ARG A 100 -16.86 -3.85 -0.47
CA ARG A 100 -15.67 -3.14 -0.98
C ARG A 100 -15.94 -2.34 -2.26
N ASP A 101 -16.85 -2.81 -3.12
CA ASP A 101 -17.09 -2.26 -4.46
C ASP A 101 -18.21 -1.19 -4.47
N ARG A 102 -18.43 -0.53 -3.33
CA ARG A 102 -19.41 0.56 -3.20
C ARG A 102 -18.87 1.84 -3.85
N GLY A 103 -19.74 2.63 -4.46
CA GLY A 103 -19.38 3.94 -5.01
C GLY A 103 -19.11 5.00 -3.94
N SER A 104 -19.70 4.83 -2.76
CA SER A 104 -19.54 5.70 -1.59
C SER A 104 -19.63 4.89 -0.30
N PHE A 105 -19.01 5.40 0.75
CA PHE A 105 -18.99 4.77 2.06
C PHE A 105 -19.52 5.73 3.13
N ASP A 106 -20.24 5.18 4.09
CA ASP A 106 -20.69 5.85 5.31
C ASP A 106 -20.50 4.89 6.51
N SER A 107 -20.68 5.42 7.72
CA SER A 107 -20.42 4.69 8.97
C SER A 107 -21.30 3.45 9.18
N SER A 108 -22.40 3.27 8.43
CA SER A 108 -23.22 2.05 8.50
C SER A 108 -22.52 0.82 7.92
N LEU A 109 -21.50 1.03 7.08
CA LEU A 109 -20.68 -0.03 6.47
C LEU A 109 -19.46 -0.41 7.33
N LEU A 110 -19.23 0.30 8.44
CA LEU A 110 -18.05 0.11 9.27
C LEU A 110 -18.04 -1.29 9.89
N ALA A 111 -17.01 -2.08 9.59
CA ALA A 111 -16.92 -3.47 10.04
C ALA A 111 -16.65 -3.58 11.54
N PHE A 112 -15.89 -2.66 12.13
CA PHE A 112 -15.56 -2.65 13.55
C PHE A 112 -15.59 -1.22 14.09
N PRO A 113 -16.15 -0.98 15.28
CA PRO A 113 -16.10 0.35 15.90
C PRO A 113 -14.66 0.86 15.96
N GLY A 114 -14.43 2.08 15.45
CA GLY A 114 -13.12 2.71 15.41
C GLY A 114 -12.22 2.28 14.26
N ALA A 115 -12.65 1.41 13.34
CA ALA A 115 -11.84 0.95 12.21
C ALA A 115 -11.87 1.90 10.99
N GLU A 116 -11.80 3.20 11.23
CA GLU A 116 -11.78 4.23 10.20
C GLU A 116 -10.95 5.45 10.61
N THR A 117 -10.35 6.10 9.63
CA THR A 117 -9.81 7.47 9.73
C THR A 117 -10.90 8.48 10.04
N SER A 118 -10.56 9.63 10.63
CA SER A 118 -11.55 10.60 11.15
C SER A 118 -12.54 11.14 10.11
N ASN A 119 -12.13 11.28 8.84
CA ASN A 119 -12.99 11.78 7.75
C ASN A 119 -12.94 10.82 6.54
N PRO A 120 -13.57 9.64 6.62
CA PRO A 120 -13.32 8.57 5.66
C PRO A 120 -13.80 8.90 4.24
N SER A 121 -14.90 9.63 4.07
CA SER A 121 -15.42 10.00 2.75
C SER A 121 -14.75 11.24 2.14
N GLU A 122 -14.11 12.08 2.95
CA GLU A 122 -13.41 13.30 2.48
C GLU A 122 -11.93 13.05 2.23
N GLY A 123 -11.31 12.18 3.03
CA GLY A 123 -9.89 11.90 2.99
C GLY A 123 -9.05 12.96 3.72
N SER A 124 -7.88 12.52 4.16
CA SER A 124 -6.89 13.36 4.83
C SER A 124 -5.93 13.95 3.79
N PRO A 125 -5.43 15.19 3.96
CA PRO A 125 -4.54 15.83 2.99
C PRO A 125 -3.12 15.23 3.03
N LYS A 126 -2.28 15.63 2.07
CA LYS A 126 -0.87 15.20 2.01
C LYS A 126 -0.14 15.42 3.33
N GLY A 127 0.55 14.39 3.80
CA GLY A 127 1.37 14.42 5.00
C GLY A 127 0.60 14.25 6.30
N ALA A 128 -0.75 14.27 6.26
CA ALA A 128 -1.56 13.92 7.42
C ALA A 128 -1.33 12.46 7.81
N ALA A 129 -1.28 12.22 9.12
CA ALA A 129 -1.13 10.91 9.71
C ALA A 129 -2.05 10.79 10.93
N GLU A 130 -2.60 9.60 11.12
CA GLU A 130 -3.43 9.28 12.29
C GLU A 130 -3.35 7.78 12.58
N ASN A 131 -3.53 7.40 13.85
CA ASN A 131 -3.65 6.00 14.24
C ASN A 131 -5.12 5.64 14.36
N VAL A 132 -5.49 4.50 13.77
CA VAL A 132 -6.83 3.93 13.82
C VAL A 132 -6.76 2.63 14.60
N GLU A 133 -7.51 2.52 15.70
CA GLU A 133 -7.46 1.34 16.57
C GLU A 133 -8.83 0.65 16.62
N PHE A 134 -8.83 -0.68 16.42
CA PHE A 134 -10.03 -1.49 16.57
C PHE A 134 -9.72 -2.90 17.06
N THR A 135 -10.74 -3.59 17.57
CA THR A 135 -10.64 -5.01 17.91
C THR A 135 -11.24 -5.85 16.77
N ALA A 136 -10.48 -6.81 16.26
CA ALA A 136 -10.91 -7.79 15.27
C ALA A 136 -11.86 -8.84 15.91
N SER A 137 -13.04 -8.40 16.34
CA SER A 137 -13.92 -9.14 17.26
C SER A 137 -14.73 -10.27 16.63
N ARG A 138 -14.76 -10.37 15.30
CA ARG A 138 -15.53 -11.37 14.55
C ARG A 138 -14.74 -11.94 13.39
N ALA A 139 -14.64 -13.26 13.33
CA ALA A 139 -14.01 -13.95 12.21
C ALA A 139 -14.76 -13.68 10.90
N GLY A 140 -14.02 -13.54 9.80
CA GLY A 140 -14.57 -13.22 8.50
C GLY A 140 -13.56 -12.55 7.57
N ASN A 141 -14.03 -12.24 6.36
CA ASN A 141 -13.26 -11.51 5.36
C ASN A 141 -13.74 -10.06 5.29
N TYR A 142 -12.78 -9.15 5.26
CA TYR A 142 -12.96 -7.71 5.24
C TYR A 142 -12.02 -7.09 4.22
N SER A 143 -12.23 -5.81 3.93
CA SER A 143 -11.29 -5.01 3.13
C SER A 143 -11.01 -3.71 3.87
N LEU A 144 -9.74 -3.32 3.90
CA LEU A 144 -9.34 -1.96 4.21
C LEU A 144 -9.44 -1.16 2.91
N VAL A 145 -10.39 -0.25 2.82
CA VAL A 145 -10.66 0.55 1.62
C VAL A 145 -10.28 2.01 1.84
N CYS A 146 -9.89 2.70 0.78
CA CYS A 146 -10.03 4.16 0.77
C CYS A 146 -11.49 4.51 0.53
N ALA A 147 -12.12 5.14 1.53
CA ALA A 147 -13.55 5.44 1.56
C ALA A 147 -13.94 6.73 0.81
N VAL A 148 -12.97 7.49 0.30
CA VAL A 148 -13.22 8.60 -0.62
C VAL A 148 -13.95 8.07 -1.88
N PRO A 149 -15.05 8.71 -2.31
CA PRO A 149 -15.87 8.21 -3.41
C PRO A 149 -15.08 7.80 -4.66
N GLY A 150 -15.33 6.59 -5.14
CA GLY A 150 -14.67 6.01 -6.32
C GLY A 150 -13.26 5.44 -6.10
N HIS A 151 -12.60 5.69 -4.97
CA HIS A 151 -11.22 5.24 -4.77
C HIS A 151 -11.12 3.71 -4.61
N ALA A 152 -12.03 3.11 -3.82
CA ALA A 152 -12.12 1.66 -3.70
C ALA A 152 -12.44 0.99 -5.06
N LEU A 153 -13.34 1.57 -5.85
CA LEU A 153 -13.65 1.13 -7.23
C LEU A 153 -12.44 1.22 -8.18
N ALA A 154 -11.54 2.17 -7.93
CA ALA A 154 -10.27 2.29 -8.66
C ALA A 154 -9.19 1.31 -8.15
N GLY A 155 -9.53 0.39 -7.24
CA GLY A 155 -8.62 -0.63 -6.73
C GLY A 155 -7.90 -0.25 -5.43
N MET A 156 -8.24 0.87 -4.80
CA MET A 156 -7.55 1.31 -3.58
C MET A 156 -8.05 0.59 -2.33
N TRP A 157 -7.64 -0.68 -2.19
CA TRP A 157 -7.98 -1.52 -1.05
C TRP A 157 -7.04 -2.72 -0.91
N ASP A 158 -6.90 -3.16 0.34
CA ASP A 158 -6.23 -4.39 0.73
C ASP A 158 -7.14 -5.30 1.56
N LYS A 159 -6.79 -6.57 1.68
CA LYS A 159 -7.60 -7.55 2.40
C LYS A 159 -7.25 -7.59 3.88
N LEU A 160 -8.27 -7.75 4.70
CA LEU A 160 -8.15 -8.10 6.11
C LEU A 160 -8.93 -9.41 6.34
N VAL A 161 -8.25 -10.44 6.83
CA VAL A 161 -8.87 -11.71 7.22
C VAL A 161 -8.78 -11.86 8.72
N VAL A 162 -9.94 -11.89 9.39
CA VAL A 162 -10.01 -12.22 10.81
C VAL A 162 -10.24 -13.72 10.95
N SER A 163 -9.24 -14.43 11.45
CA SER A 163 -9.23 -15.90 11.50
C SER A 163 -9.47 -16.43 12.90
N SER A 164 -10.38 -17.38 13.04
CA SER A 164 -10.56 -18.15 14.29
C SER A 164 -9.49 -19.23 14.49
N GLN A 165 -8.68 -19.50 13.47
CA GLN A 165 -7.69 -20.58 13.46
C GLN A 165 -6.25 -20.06 13.63
N ALA A 166 -5.97 -18.86 13.12
CA ALA A 166 -4.66 -18.24 13.24
C ALA A 166 -4.28 -18.08 14.72
N LYS A 167 -3.01 -18.35 15.04
CA LYS A 167 -2.45 -18.16 16.40
C LYS A 167 -1.63 -16.89 16.53
N GLN A 168 -1.23 -16.31 15.41
CA GLN A 168 -0.51 -15.05 15.30
C GLN A 168 -0.86 -14.39 13.96
N PRO A 169 -0.64 -13.06 13.83
CA PRO A 169 -0.81 -12.35 12.58
C PRO A 169 0.14 -12.84 11.49
N SER A 170 -0.24 -12.61 10.23
CA SER A 170 0.64 -12.76 9.08
C SER A 170 0.27 -11.78 7.99
N LEU A 171 1.25 -11.43 7.15
CA LEU A 171 1.06 -10.57 5.99
C LEU A 171 1.41 -11.36 4.73
N LEU A 172 0.46 -11.43 3.80
CA LEU A 172 0.62 -12.08 2.51
C LEU A 172 0.60 -11.02 1.42
N VAL A 173 1.56 -11.09 0.50
CA VAL A 173 1.62 -10.20 -0.65
C VAL A 173 1.66 -11.01 -1.94
N ASN A 174 0.95 -10.56 -2.95
CA ASN A 174 0.91 -11.18 -4.27
C ASN A 174 1.17 -10.12 -5.34
N ARG A 175 2.44 -9.73 -5.50
CA ARG A 175 2.84 -8.91 -6.65
C ARG A 175 3.07 -9.84 -7.84
N SER A 176 2.41 -9.56 -8.95
CA SER A 176 2.91 -10.04 -10.25
C SER A 176 4.12 -9.18 -10.58
N SER A 177 5.28 -9.81 -10.73
CA SER A 177 6.56 -9.19 -11.09
C SER A 177 6.49 -8.37 -12.38
#